data_AF-A0A7T4KFV2-F1
#
_entry.id   AF-A0A7T4KFV2-F1
#
_cell.length_a   1.000
_cell.length_b   1.000
_cell.length_c   1.000
_cell.angle_alpha   90.00
_cell.angle_beta   90.00
_cell.angle_gamma   90.00
#
_symmetry.space_group_name_H-M   'P 1'
#
loop_
_entity.id
_entity.type
_entity.pdbx_description
1 polymer ?
#
loop_
_entity_poly.entity_id
_entity_poly.type
_entity_poly.pdbx_seq_one_letter_code
_entity_poly.pdbx_strand_id
1 'polypeptide(L)'
;MSEFNWNNFISELKKFQKGIENIGGEFFREFKIGTPAKEEEILEVEKKLGYRIPEDFRDILLNYSSCFEYFWNIYKGVSEEQIKLPDNLKGIFAGDLHWELNVLVKFQEDNKDWIEECFPDYNNEYDRVWHNKMLFYEVGNGDYLAIELEKENYGKIAYLSHDYGDGHGYYLADNFKELLSNWSKVGCVGGEDWQWEVFYTEGKGIDPECENAKEWREYIFSKI
;
A
#
# COMPACT_ATOMS: atom_id res chain seq x y z
N MET A 1 15.81 -10.69 -9.36
CA MET A 1 14.71 -9.71 -9.27
C MET A 1 14.71 -8.92 -10.57
N SER A 2 13.57 -8.81 -11.24
CA SER A 2 13.44 -7.87 -12.37
C SER A 2 13.55 -6.45 -11.83
N GLU A 3 14.31 -5.60 -12.51
CA GLU A 3 14.41 -4.17 -12.20
C GLU A 3 13.02 -3.53 -12.21
N PHE A 4 12.75 -2.66 -11.23
CA PHE A 4 11.49 -1.92 -11.15
C PHE A 4 11.30 -1.06 -12.40
N ASN A 5 10.09 -1.09 -12.95
CA ASN A 5 9.76 -0.31 -14.14
C ASN A 5 8.53 0.55 -13.88
N TRP A 6 8.76 1.85 -13.68
CA TRP A 6 7.71 2.83 -13.43
C TRP A 6 6.68 2.91 -14.55
N ASN A 7 7.09 2.80 -15.81
CA ASN A 7 6.16 2.84 -16.93
C ASN A 7 5.24 1.63 -16.93
N ASN A 8 5.75 0.44 -16.59
CA ASN A 8 4.93 -0.76 -16.44
C ASN A 8 3.98 -0.61 -15.25
N PHE A 9 4.44 -0.11 -14.10
CA PHE A 9 3.59 0.18 -12.94
C PHE A 9 2.41 1.09 -13.31
N ILE A 10 2.69 2.25 -13.93
CA ILE A 10 1.65 3.18 -14.39
C ILE A 10 0.74 2.55 -15.46
N SER A 11 1.28 1.72 -16.34
CA SER A 11 0.49 1.03 -17.37
C SER A 11 -0.49 0.02 -16.75
N GLU A 12 -0.08 -0.72 -15.73
CA GLU A 12 -0.96 -1.66 -15.02
C GLU A 12 -2.09 -0.90 -14.31
N LEU A 13 -1.78 0.20 -13.61
CA LEU A 13 -2.81 1.02 -12.95
C LEU A 13 -3.83 1.59 -13.92
N LYS A 14 -3.39 2.06 -15.10
CA LYS A 14 -4.27 2.53 -16.18
C LYS A 14 -5.11 1.41 -16.79
N LYS A 15 -4.57 0.20 -16.83
CA LYS A 15 -5.30 -0.98 -17.31
C LYS A 15 -6.40 -1.37 -16.32
N PHE A 16 -6.09 -1.42 -15.03
CA PHE A 16 -7.08 -1.64 -13.97
C PHE A 16 -8.14 -0.55 -13.95
N GLN A 17 -7.75 0.70 -14.17
CA GLN A 17 -8.70 1.81 -14.29
C GLN A 17 -9.81 1.52 -15.30
N LYS A 18 -9.40 1.20 -16.54
CA LYS A 18 -10.36 0.88 -17.60
C LYS A 18 -11.20 -0.34 -17.27
N GLY A 19 -10.63 -1.35 -16.61
CA GLY A 19 -11.36 -2.56 -16.25
C GLY A 19 -12.44 -2.31 -15.22
N ILE A 20 -12.12 -1.55 -14.17
CA ILE A 20 -13.08 -1.15 -13.14
C ILE A 20 -14.18 -0.27 -13.74
N GLU A 21 -13.85 0.72 -14.58
CA GLU A 21 -14.83 1.52 -15.31
C GLU A 21 -15.76 0.63 -16.17
N ASN A 22 -15.21 -0.40 -16.82
CA ASN A 22 -15.96 -1.33 -17.68
C ASN A 22 -16.93 -2.26 -16.94
N ILE A 23 -16.66 -2.58 -15.67
CA ILE A 23 -17.62 -3.30 -14.83
C ILE A 23 -18.63 -2.36 -14.16
N GLY A 24 -18.50 -1.04 -14.36
CA GLY A 24 -19.38 0.01 -13.86
C GLY A 24 -18.92 0.65 -12.56
N GLY A 25 -17.67 0.42 -12.15
CA GLY A 25 -17.07 1.07 -10.99
C GLY A 25 -16.61 2.50 -11.33
N GLU A 26 -16.16 3.22 -10.31
CA GLU A 26 -15.81 4.62 -10.44
C GLU A 26 -14.36 4.89 -10.02
N PHE A 27 -13.73 5.72 -10.83
CA PHE A 27 -12.47 6.37 -10.50
C PHE A 27 -12.75 7.80 -10.08
N PHE A 28 -12.34 8.13 -8.87
CA PHE A 28 -12.41 9.51 -8.41
C PHE A 28 -11.13 10.23 -8.82
N ARG A 29 -11.27 11.14 -9.79
CA ARG A 29 -10.22 12.04 -10.28
C ARG A 29 -9.12 11.32 -11.06
N GLU A 30 -8.31 12.10 -11.77
CA GLU A 30 -7.05 11.60 -12.33
C GLU A 30 -6.09 11.25 -11.18
N PHE A 31 -5.30 10.19 -11.32
CA PHE A 31 -4.27 9.87 -10.32
C PHE A 31 -3.32 11.06 -10.16
N LYS A 32 -3.05 11.43 -8.90
CA LYS A 32 -2.07 12.45 -8.58
C LYS A 32 -0.70 11.82 -8.68
N ILE A 33 0.16 12.38 -9.54
CA ILE A 33 1.58 12.03 -9.61
C ILE A 33 2.34 13.34 -9.44
N GLY A 34 2.94 13.53 -8.27
CA GLY A 34 3.79 14.67 -7.98
C GLY A 34 5.09 14.63 -8.77
N THR A 35 5.73 15.78 -8.91
CA THR A 35 7.11 15.85 -9.41
C THR A 35 8.05 15.09 -8.45
N PRO A 36 9.13 14.47 -8.95
CA PRO A 36 10.13 13.90 -8.06
C PRO A 36 10.68 14.96 -7.09
N ALA A 37 10.97 14.53 -5.87
CA ALA A 37 11.57 15.36 -4.83
C ALA A 37 13.01 15.71 -5.20
N LYS A 38 13.49 16.84 -4.69
CA LYS A 38 14.91 17.19 -4.73
C LYS A 38 15.64 16.53 -3.57
N GLU A 39 16.94 16.31 -3.75
CA GLU A 39 17.81 15.77 -2.70
C GLU A 39 17.76 16.63 -1.42
N GLU A 40 17.68 17.96 -1.55
CA GLU A 40 17.58 18.86 -0.39
C GLU A 40 16.28 18.66 0.39
N GLU A 41 15.16 18.43 -0.29
CA GLU A 41 13.85 18.19 0.34
C GLU A 41 13.85 16.87 1.12
N ILE A 42 14.46 15.82 0.53
CA ILE A 42 14.64 14.53 1.20
C ILE A 42 15.52 14.68 2.45
N LEU A 43 16.66 15.36 2.34
CA LEU A 43 17.58 15.58 3.46
C LEU A 43 16.93 16.38 4.60
N GLU A 44 16.09 17.35 4.28
CA GLU A 44 15.32 18.10 5.28
C GLU A 44 14.33 17.21 6.05
N VAL A 45 13.65 16.28 5.36
CA VAL A 45 12.75 15.31 5.99
C VAL A 45 13.54 14.29 6.80
N GLU A 46 14.60 13.69 6.26
CA GLU A 46 15.47 12.73 6.97
C GLU A 46 16.06 13.33 8.25
N LYS A 47 16.43 14.62 8.21
CA LYS A 47 16.88 15.34 9.41
C LYS A 47 15.80 15.44 10.49
N LYS A 48 14.53 15.65 10.10
CA LYS A 48 13.40 15.69 11.05
C LYS A 48 13.05 14.30 11.58
N LEU A 49 13.13 13.28 10.73
CA LEU A 49 12.91 11.88 11.11
C LEU A 49 14.01 11.36 12.05
N GLY A 50 15.24 11.85 11.92
CA GLY A 50 16.40 11.39 12.68
C GLY A 50 17.06 10.14 12.10
N TYR A 51 16.60 9.68 10.94
CA TYR A 51 17.16 8.56 10.20
C TYR A 51 16.97 8.77 8.69
N ARG A 52 17.69 7.97 7.90
CA ARG A 52 17.62 8.00 6.44
C ARG A 52 16.40 7.22 5.94
N ILE A 53 15.68 7.77 4.97
CA ILE A 53 14.54 7.08 4.35
C ILE A 53 15.07 5.80 3.66
N PRO A 54 14.39 4.64 3.82
CA PRO A 54 14.76 3.39 3.15
C PRO A 54 14.95 3.53 1.65
N GLU A 55 16.04 2.94 1.15
CA GLU A 55 16.60 3.25 -0.18
C GLU A 55 15.61 3.10 -1.33
N ASP A 56 14.79 2.06 -1.34
CA ASP A 56 13.82 1.86 -2.43
C ASP A 56 12.70 2.89 -2.41
N PHE A 57 12.25 3.32 -1.24
CA PHE A 57 11.26 4.40 -1.15
C PHE A 57 11.89 5.75 -1.46
N ARG A 58 13.11 5.99 -0.98
CA ARG A 58 13.91 7.18 -1.30
C ARG A 58 14.13 7.32 -2.82
N ASP A 59 14.41 6.21 -3.50
CA ASP A 59 14.54 6.15 -4.96
C ASP A 59 13.22 6.50 -5.67
N ILE A 60 12.08 5.98 -5.19
CA ILE A 60 10.76 6.37 -5.71
C ILE A 60 10.54 7.88 -5.59
N LEU A 61 10.84 8.44 -4.42
CA LEU A 61 10.63 9.87 -4.15
C LEU A 61 11.51 10.76 -5.04
N LEU A 62 12.78 10.40 -5.22
CA LEU A 62 13.76 11.21 -5.97
C LEU A 62 13.65 11.10 -7.48
N ASN A 63 13.28 9.93 -7.99
CA ASN A 63 13.36 9.64 -9.42
C ASN A 63 12.00 9.61 -10.11
N TYR A 64 10.91 9.44 -9.36
CA TYR A 64 9.60 9.21 -9.96
C TYR A 64 8.52 10.15 -9.40
N SER A 65 8.29 10.16 -8.09
CA SER A 65 7.21 10.98 -7.53
C SER A 65 7.31 11.20 -6.03
N SER A 66 7.32 12.47 -5.62
CA SER A 66 7.28 12.88 -4.21
C SER A 66 5.92 12.66 -3.52
N CYS A 67 4.84 12.57 -4.31
CA CYS A 67 3.50 12.27 -3.82
C CYS A 67 2.68 11.53 -4.86
N PHE A 68 1.87 10.59 -4.43
CA PHE A 68 1.06 9.77 -5.32
C PHE A 68 -0.31 9.50 -4.68
N GLU A 69 -1.37 9.54 -5.48
CA GLU A 69 -2.71 9.13 -5.06
C GLU A 69 -3.40 8.39 -6.21
N TYR A 70 -3.88 7.19 -5.94
CA TYR A 70 -4.63 6.35 -6.86
C TYR A 70 -5.79 5.70 -6.10
N PHE A 71 -7.02 5.98 -6.54
CA PHE A 71 -8.21 5.51 -5.85
C PHE A 71 -9.30 5.09 -6.82
N TRP A 72 -9.98 3.99 -6.48
CA TRP A 72 -11.19 3.53 -7.16
C TRP A 72 -12.11 2.77 -6.24
N ASN A 73 -13.34 2.61 -6.68
CA ASN A 73 -14.35 1.82 -5.98
C ASN A 73 -15.33 1.19 -6.97
N ILE A 74 -16.12 0.23 -6.48
CA ILE A 74 -17.12 -0.47 -7.29
C ILE A 74 -18.56 -0.19 -6.83
N TYR A 75 -18.78 0.92 -6.11
CA TYR A 75 -20.12 1.44 -5.85
C TYR A 75 -20.61 2.25 -7.06
N LYS A 76 -21.91 2.17 -7.34
CA LYS A 76 -22.53 2.86 -8.47
C LYS A 76 -23.04 4.24 -8.06
N GLY A 77 -22.37 5.31 -8.50
CA GLY A 77 -22.79 6.69 -8.25
C GLY A 77 -22.92 7.02 -6.76
N VAL A 78 -23.92 7.84 -6.43
CA VAL A 78 -24.26 8.20 -5.03
C VAL A 78 -25.08 7.10 -4.34
N SER A 79 -25.30 5.96 -5.00
CA SER A 79 -26.03 4.83 -4.40
C SER A 79 -25.05 3.85 -3.76
N GLU A 80 -25.42 3.28 -2.62
CA GLU A 80 -24.65 2.21 -1.94
C GLU A 80 -24.73 0.86 -2.69
N GLU A 81 -25.18 0.84 -3.95
CA GLU A 81 -25.27 -0.40 -4.74
C GLU A 81 -23.86 -0.79 -5.23
N GLN A 82 -23.33 -1.86 -4.65
CA GLN A 82 -22.05 -2.45 -5.02
C GLN A 82 -22.19 -3.39 -6.23
N ILE A 83 -21.22 -3.37 -7.14
CA ILE A 83 -21.10 -4.40 -8.19
C ILE A 83 -20.91 -5.77 -7.54
N LYS A 84 -21.66 -6.76 -8.00
CA LYS A 84 -21.56 -8.13 -7.48
C LYS A 84 -20.27 -8.80 -7.93
N LEU A 85 -19.37 -9.03 -6.99
CA LEU A 85 -18.14 -9.80 -7.17
C LEU A 85 -18.35 -11.30 -6.90
N PRO A 86 -17.42 -12.17 -7.34
CA PRO A 86 -17.30 -13.53 -6.85
C PRO A 86 -17.19 -13.59 -5.31
N ASP A 87 -17.69 -14.66 -4.69
CA ASP A 87 -17.82 -14.75 -3.23
C ASP A 87 -16.46 -14.66 -2.49
N ASN A 88 -15.40 -15.21 -3.09
CA ASN A 88 -14.02 -15.13 -2.61
C ASN A 88 -13.38 -13.75 -2.78
N LEU A 89 -13.98 -12.87 -3.59
CA LEU A 89 -13.47 -11.53 -3.92
C LEU A 89 -14.37 -10.40 -3.38
N LYS A 90 -15.45 -10.73 -2.66
CA LYS A 90 -16.47 -9.76 -2.20
C LYS A 90 -15.95 -8.62 -1.33
N GLY A 91 -14.80 -8.80 -0.68
CA GLY A 91 -14.13 -7.77 0.13
C GLY A 91 -13.47 -6.67 -0.69
N ILE A 92 -13.30 -6.85 -2.00
CA ILE A 92 -12.58 -5.93 -2.88
C ILE A 92 -13.53 -4.84 -3.40
N PHE A 93 -14.02 -3.99 -2.50
CA PHE A 93 -14.94 -2.91 -2.86
C PHE A 93 -14.23 -1.62 -3.33
N ALA A 94 -12.93 -1.49 -3.05
CA ALA A 94 -12.13 -0.33 -3.40
C ALA A 94 -10.64 -0.69 -3.53
N GLY A 95 -9.92 0.21 -4.18
CA GLY A 95 -8.46 0.24 -4.19
C GLY A 95 -7.96 1.62 -3.84
N ASP A 96 -6.84 1.64 -3.12
CA ASP A 96 -6.19 2.84 -2.64
C ASP A 96 -4.68 2.61 -2.56
N LEU A 97 -3.92 3.50 -3.20
CA LEU A 97 -2.48 3.57 -3.05
C LEU A 97 -2.07 5.03 -3.00
N HIS A 98 -1.42 5.41 -1.91
CA HIS A 98 -0.95 6.76 -1.73
C HIS A 98 0.37 6.83 -0.95
N TRP A 99 1.12 7.91 -1.18
CA TRP A 99 2.25 8.33 -0.36
C TRP A 99 2.51 9.81 -0.55
N GLU A 100 3.11 10.47 0.43
CA GLU A 100 3.57 11.86 0.30
C GLU A 100 4.76 12.15 1.22
N LEU A 101 5.85 12.68 0.65
CA LEU A 101 7.07 13.01 1.38
C LEU A 101 6.81 13.91 2.60
N ASN A 102 5.97 14.94 2.43
CA ASN A 102 5.72 15.94 3.46
C ASN A 102 4.88 15.42 4.63
N VAL A 103 4.19 14.28 4.46
CA VAL A 103 3.35 13.66 5.48
C VAL A 103 4.16 12.71 6.38
N LEU A 104 5.33 12.23 5.93
CA LEU A 104 6.13 11.24 6.66
C LEU A 104 6.48 11.65 8.09
N VAL A 105 6.77 12.94 8.32
CA VAL A 105 7.10 13.44 9.67
C VAL A 105 5.90 13.31 10.59
N LYS A 106 4.71 13.71 10.13
CA LYS A 106 3.47 13.56 10.89
C LYS A 106 3.19 12.09 11.18
N PHE A 107 3.30 11.21 10.18
CA PHE A 107 3.09 9.78 10.38
C PHE A 107 4.03 9.18 11.44
N GLN A 108 5.26 9.69 11.61
CA GLN A 108 6.12 9.22 12.70
C GLN A 108 5.81 9.86 14.05
N GLU A 109 5.15 11.01 14.09
CA GLU A 109 4.56 11.55 15.32
C GLU A 109 3.38 10.65 15.72
N ASP A 110 2.48 10.35 14.78
CA ASP A 110 1.34 9.45 15.00
C ASP A 110 1.80 8.05 15.46
N ASN A 111 2.88 7.49 14.86
CA ASN A 111 3.44 6.20 15.28
C ASN A 111 3.97 6.22 16.72
N LYS A 112 4.56 7.33 17.17
CA LYS A 112 5.04 7.46 18.55
C LYS A 112 3.88 7.44 19.52
N ASP A 113 2.80 8.14 19.21
CA ASP A 113 1.60 8.16 20.04
C ASP A 113 0.99 6.75 20.14
N TRP A 114 0.88 6.01 19.01
CA TRP A 114 0.45 4.60 19.01
C TRP A 114 1.34 3.71 19.88
N ILE A 115 2.66 3.84 19.78
CA ILE A 115 3.60 3.06 20.59
C ILE A 115 3.47 3.43 22.08
N GLU A 116 3.43 4.71 22.42
CA GLU A 116 3.40 5.15 23.82
C GLU A 116 2.09 4.80 24.52
N GLU A 117 0.97 4.90 23.82
CA GLU A 117 -0.37 4.75 24.41
C GLU A 117 -0.94 3.33 24.26
N CYS A 118 -0.67 2.64 23.15
CA CYS A 118 -1.33 1.38 22.82
C CYS A 118 -0.37 0.19 22.73
N PHE A 119 0.84 0.39 22.20
CA PHE A 119 1.80 -0.68 21.92
C PHE A 119 3.17 -0.49 22.61
N PRO A 120 3.22 -0.27 23.93
CA PRO A 120 4.46 0.17 24.59
C PRO A 120 5.49 -0.93 24.83
N ASP A 121 5.11 -2.22 24.86
CA ASP A 121 6.01 -3.30 25.26
C ASP A 121 6.69 -3.96 24.06
N TYR A 122 7.92 -3.54 23.75
CA TYR A 122 8.72 -4.16 22.69
C TYR A 122 8.92 -5.69 22.84
N ASN A 123 8.77 -6.25 24.05
CA ASN A 123 8.89 -7.70 24.26
C ASN A 123 7.58 -8.46 24.01
N ASN A 124 6.46 -7.75 23.88
CA ASN A 124 5.21 -8.31 23.41
C ASN A 124 5.26 -8.43 21.88
N GLU A 125 4.96 -9.63 21.36
CA GLU A 125 5.06 -9.92 19.94
C GLU A 125 4.12 -9.06 19.08
N TYR A 126 2.94 -8.72 19.60
CA TYR A 126 1.97 -7.85 18.95
C TYR A 126 2.50 -6.42 18.89
N ASP A 127 2.79 -5.84 20.06
CA ASP A 127 3.30 -4.46 20.16
C ASP A 127 4.54 -4.25 19.29
N ARG A 128 5.49 -5.19 19.32
CA ARG A 128 6.77 -5.12 18.60
C ARG A 128 6.62 -4.82 17.11
N VAL A 129 5.51 -5.21 16.48
CA VAL A 129 5.26 -4.92 15.06
C VAL A 129 5.25 -3.42 14.77
N TRP A 130 4.77 -2.59 15.71
CA TRP A 130 4.72 -1.13 15.60
C TRP A 130 6.08 -0.46 15.79
N HIS A 131 7.01 -1.13 16.48
CA HIS A 131 8.33 -0.58 16.79
C HIS A 131 9.29 -0.64 15.60
N ASN A 132 10.19 0.34 15.53
CA ASN A 132 11.24 0.43 14.52
C ASN A 132 10.71 0.36 13.08
N LYS A 133 9.56 1.00 12.85
CA LYS A 133 8.95 1.15 11.54
C LYS A 133 8.92 2.61 11.11
N MET A 134 8.92 2.83 9.81
CA MET A 134 8.54 4.10 9.20
C MET A 134 7.19 3.96 8.51
N LEU A 135 6.15 4.54 9.12
CA LEU A 135 4.81 4.59 8.51
C LEU A 135 4.83 5.42 7.21
N PHE A 136 4.13 4.98 6.16
CA PHE A 136 4.03 5.72 4.89
C PHE A 136 2.64 5.75 4.28
N TYR A 137 1.71 4.92 4.77
CA TYR A 137 0.37 4.75 4.25
C TYR A 137 -0.59 4.51 5.42
N GLU A 138 -1.66 5.29 5.48
CA GLU A 138 -2.73 5.18 6.49
C GLU A 138 -3.94 4.50 5.84
N VAL A 139 -4.45 3.43 6.46
CA VAL A 139 -5.59 2.67 5.92
C VAL A 139 -6.92 3.42 6.15
N GLY A 140 -6.97 4.26 7.19
CA GLY A 140 -8.10 5.14 7.51
C GLY A 140 -8.99 4.65 8.66
N ASN A 141 -8.74 3.45 9.19
CA ASN A 141 -9.41 2.88 10.37
C ASN A 141 -8.52 2.89 11.63
N GLY A 142 -7.25 3.28 11.52
CA GLY A 142 -6.22 3.15 12.56
C GLY A 142 -5.07 2.23 12.18
N ASP A 143 -5.22 1.43 11.11
CA ASP A 143 -4.18 0.58 10.57
C ASP A 143 -3.25 1.34 9.62
N TYR A 144 -2.05 0.79 9.44
CA TYR A 144 -1.02 1.39 8.60
C TYR A 144 -0.25 0.34 7.80
N LEU A 145 0.34 0.79 6.69
CA LEU A 145 1.51 0.13 6.12
C LEU A 145 2.77 0.89 6.47
N ALA A 146 3.82 0.13 6.75
CA ALA A 146 5.07 0.68 7.20
C ALA A 146 6.26 -0.01 6.55
N ILE A 147 7.39 0.70 6.48
CA ILE A 147 8.67 0.16 6.05
C ILE A 147 9.50 -0.21 7.29
N GLU A 148 10.04 -1.41 7.29
CA GLU A 148 10.88 -1.93 8.37
C GLU A 148 12.24 -1.20 8.46
N LEU A 149 12.62 -0.82 9.67
CA LEU A 149 13.92 -0.19 9.98
C LEU A 149 14.86 -1.12 10.75
N GLU A 150 14.38 -2.24 11.29
CA GLU A 150 15.23 -3.27 11.89
C GLU A 150 16.15 -3.91 10.86
N LYS A 151 17.40 -4.17 11.25
CA LYS A 151 18.45 -4.61 10.33
C LYS A 151 18.12 -5.91 9.61
N GLU A 152 17.51 -6.86 10.31
CA GLU A 152 17.21 -8.21 9.80
C GLU A 152 16.20 -8.19 8.67
N ASN A 153 15.27 -7.24 8.69
CA ASN A 153 14.14 -7.14 7.77
C ASN A 153 14.08 -5.77 7.07
N TYR A 154 15.17 -4.99 7.09
CA TYR A 154 15.20 -3.61 6.63
C TYR A 154 14.63 -3.44 5.22
N GLY A 155 13.69 -2.51 5.07
CA GLY A 155 13.05 -2.18 3.79
C GLY A 155 11.79 -2.99 3.47
N LYS A 156 11.51 -4.09 4.18
CA LYS A 156 10.27 -4.86 3.99
C LYS A 156 9.04 -4.03 4.34
N ILE A 157 7.93 -4.32 3.66
CA ILE A 157 6.65 -3.63 3.88
C ILE A 157 5.81 -4.44 4.84
N ALA A 158 5.50 -3.90 6.01
CA ALA A 158 4.69 -4.53 7.04
C ALA A 158 3.29 -3.92 7.11
N TYR A 159 2.28 -4.73 7.43
CA TYR A 159 0.95 -4.26 7.84
C TYR A 159 0.85 -4.22 9.37
N LEU A 160 0.34 -3.09 9.87
CA LEU A 160 0.21 -2.78 11.29
C LEU A 160 -1.29 -2.62 11.59
N SER A 161 -1.80 -3.44 12.49
CA SER A 161 -3.22 -3.45 12.86
C SER A 161 -3.37 -2.85 14.25
N HIS A 162 -4.35 -1.97 14.40
CA HIS A 162 -4.66 -1.33 15.67
C HIS A 162 -5.56 -2.18 16.58
N ASP A 163 -6.32 -3.15 16.02
CA ASP A 163 -7.34 -3.92 16.75
C ASP A 163 -7.33 -5.42 16.39
N TYR A 164 -6.18 -6.06 16.54
CA TYR A 164 -6.00 -7.51 16.41
C TYR A 164 -6.40 -8.11 15.06
N GLY A 165 -6.21 -7.36 13.96
CA GLY A 165 -6.40 -7.87 12.60
C GLY A 165 -5.48 -9.05 12.28
N ASP A 166 -5.99 -10.01 11.50
CA ASP A 166 -5.30 -11.26 11.17
C ASP A 166 -4.01 -11.01 10.36
N GLY A 167 -3.98 -9.92 9.60
CA GLY A 167 -2.81 -9.50 8.83
C GLY A 167 -1.67 -8.90 9.66
N HIS A 168 -1.85 -8.69 10.97
CA HIS A 168 -0.89 -7.95 11.79
C HIS A 168 0.52 -8.56 11.74
N GLY A 169 1.51 -7.74 11.38
CA GLY A 169 2.91 -8.14 11.27
C GLY A 169 3.24 -8.89 9.98
N TYR A 170 2.29 -9.06 9.05
CA TYR A 170 2.58 -9.67 7.76
C TYR A 170 3.41 -8.74 6.89
N TYR A 171 4.42 -9.32 6.25
CA TYR A 171 5.20 -8.63 5.24
C TYR A 171 4.53 -8.76 3.86
N LEU A 172 4.08 -7.64 3.30
CA LEU A 172 3.38 -7.56 2.02
C LEU A 172 4.32 -7.57 0.81
N ALA A 173 5.59 -7.20 1.02
CA ALA A 173 6.65 -7.23 0.00
C ALA A 173 8.03 -7.15 0.67
N ASP A 174 9.08 -7.60 -0.02
CA ASP A 174 10.45 -7.50 0.51
C ASP A 174 11.04 -6.07 0.40
N ASN A 175 10.44 -5.21 -0.43
CA ASN A 175 10.77 -3.79 -0.52
C ASN A 175 9.64 -2.98 -1.17
N PHE A 176 9.78 -1.65 -1.14
CA PHE A 176 8.78 -0.73 -1.67
C PHE A 176 8.53 -0.90 -3.18
N LYS A 177 9.57 -1.18 -3.98
CA LYS A 177 9.41 -1.37 -5.44
C LYS A 177 8.71 -2.68 -5.79
N GLU A 178 8.96 -3.72 -5.02
CA GLU A 178 8.24 -4.99 -5.14
C GLU A 178 6.76 -4.80 -4.77
N LEU A 179 6.47 -4.07 -3.69
CA LEU A 179 5.09 -3.70 -3.35
C LEU A 179 4.40 -3.03 -4.54
N LEU A 180 4.99 -1.98 -5.12
CA LEU A 180 4.42 -1.31 -6.29
C LEU A 180 4.22 -2.27 -7.47
N SER A 181 5.21 -3.14 -7.72
CA SER A 181 5.18 -4.08 -8.85
C SER A 181 4.11 -5.16 -8.71
N ASN A 182 3.88 -5.67 -7.50
CA ASN A 182 2.94 -6.76 -7.24
C ASN A 182 1.54 -6.23 -6.98
N TRP A 183 1.41 -5.18 -6.17
CA TRP A 183 0.11 -4.61 -5.78
C TRP A 183 -0.60 -3.96 -6.98
N SER A 184 0.13 -3.33 -7.90
CA SER A 184 -0.45 -2.78 -9.15
C SER A 184 -1.08 -3.84 -10.06
N LYS A 185 -0.57 -5.08 -10.03
CA LYS A 185 -1.09 -6.21 -10.83
C LYS A 185 -2.37 -6.83 -10.26
N VAL A 186 -2.76 -6.42 -9.06
CA VAL A 186 -4.09 -6.69 -8.49
C VAL A 186 -4.92 -5.40 -8.37
N GLY A 187 -4.47 -4.30 -8.97
CA GLY A 187 -5.19 -3.04 -9.02
C GLY A 187 -5.06 -2.19 -7.77
N CYS A 188 -4.05 -2.42 -6.93
CA CYS A 188 -3.86 -1.71 -5.67
C CYS A 188 -5.13 -1.75 -4.81
N VAL A 189 -5.67 -2.95 -4.59
CA VAL A 189 -6.82 -3.17 -3.70
C VAL A 189 -6.56 -2.55 -2.33
N GLY A 190 -7.61 -2.15 -1.61
CA GLY A 190 -7.49 -1.34 -0.40
C GLY A 190 -6.58 -1.93 0.68
N GLY A 191 -6.10 -1.06 1.56
CA GLY A 191 -5.05 -1.37 2.55
C GLY A 191 -5.49 -2.23 3.75
N GLU A 192 -6.79 -2.47 3.94
CA GLU A 192 -7.31 -3.35 4.99
C GLU A 192 -6.94 -4.82 4.74
N ASP A 193 -6.67 -5.58 5.80
CA ASP A 193 -6.21 -6.96 5.71
C ASP A 193 -7.12 -7.85 4.86
N TRP A 194 -8.42 -7.88 5.15
CA TRP A 194 -9.38 -8.69 4.39
C TRP A 194 -9.50 -8.31 2.90
N GLN A 195 -8.99 -7.14 2.48
CA GLN A 195 -8.99 -6.73 1.07
C GLN A 195 -7.79 -7.30 0.31
N TRP A 196 -6.60 -7.32 0.92
CA TRP A 196 -5.39 -7.80 0.27
C TRP A 196 -5.04 -9.26 0.61
N GLU A 197 -5.54 -9.81 1.71
CA GLU A 197 -5.27 -11.20 2.16
C GLU A 197 -5.64 -12.24 1.13
N VAL A 198 -6.71 -12.00 0.37
CA VAL A 198 -7.13 -12.90 -0.71
C VAL A 198 -6.07 -13.02 -1.81
N PHE A 199 -5.14 -12.08 -1.90
CA PHE A 199 -3.99 -12.09 -2.80
C PHE A 199 -2.67 -12.41 -2.09
N TYR A 200 -2.68 -12.67 -0.79
CA TYR A 200 -1.48 -12.93 -0.02
C TYR A 200 -0.99 -14.37 -0.20
N THR A 201 0.33 -14.56 -0.21
CA THR A 201 0.97 -15.86 -0.11
C THR A 201 2.10 -15.79 0.90
N GLU A 202 2.08 -16.67 1.89
CA GLU A 202 3.08 -16.72 2.96
C GLU A 202 4.50 -16.80 2.40
N GLY A 203 5.40 -15.96 2.91
CA GLY A 203 6.78 -15.86 2.46
C GLY A 203 6.99 -15.14 1.12
N LYS A 204 5.92 -14.73 0.43
CA LYS A 204 5.96 -13.94 -0.81
C LYS A 204 5.31 -12.57 -0.68
N GLY A 205 4.32 -12.41 0.21
CA GLY A 205 3.55 -11.17 0.34
C GLY A 205 2.40 -11.13 -0.66
N ILE A 206 2.14 -9.97 -1.26
CA ILE A 206 1.13 -9.81 -2.32
C ILE A 206 1.55 -10.62 -3.54
N ASP A 207 0.80 -11.68 -3.84
CA ASP A 207 1.04 -12.59 -4.94
C ASP A 207 0.08 -12.32 -6.12
N PRO A 208 0.56 -11.64 -7.18
CA PRO A 208 -0.26 -11.41 -8.37
C PRO A 208 -0.50 -12.69 -9.20
N GLU A 209 0.15 -13.80 -8.89
CA GLU A 209 0.03 -15.09 -9.60
C GLU A 209 -0.80 -16.12 -8.84
N CYS A 210 -1.34 -15.78 -7.66
CA CYS A 210 -2.28 -16.66 -6.95
C CYS A 210 -3.59 -16.82 -7.74
N GLU A 211 -4.36 -17.87 -7.43
CA GLU A 211 -5.60 -18.16 -8.16
C GLU A 211 -6.63 -17.03 -8.05
N ASN A 212 -6.77 -16.42 -6.88
CA ASN A 212 -7.65 -15.27 -6.68
C ASN A 212 -7.22 -14.06 -7.54
N ALA A 213 -5.91 -13.81 -7.70
CA ALA A 213 -5.41 -12.73 -8.55
C ALA A 213 -5.71 -12.96 -10.04
N LYS A 214 -5.66 -14.22 -10.50
CA LYS A 214 -6.06 -14.59 -11.87
C LYS A 214 -7.56 -14.39 -12.07
N GLU A 215 -8.37 -14.91 -11.15
CA GLU A 215 -9.83 -14.75 -11.19
C GLU A 215 -10.23 -13.26 -11.16
N TRP A 216 -9.57 -12.47 -10.31
CA TRP A 216 -9.79 -11.03 -10.23
C TRP A 216 -9.52 -10.33 -11.56
N ARG A 217 -8.37 -10.62 -12.19
CA ARG A 217 -8.05 -10.06 -13.51
C ARG A 217 -8.99 -10.55 -14.60
N GLU A 218 -9.40 -11.81 -14.59
CA GLU A 218 -10.38 -12.34 -15.53
C GLU A 218 -11.72 -11.62 -15.39
N TYR A 219 -12.17 -11.38 -14.16
CA TYR A 219 -13.40 -10.64 -13.87
C TYR A 219 -13.31 -9.18 -14.36
N ILE A 220 -12.28 -8.45 -13.92
CA ILE A 220 -12.07 -7.03 -14.25
C ILE A 220 -11.86 -6.80 -15.74
N PHE A 221 -11.14 -7.70 -16.41
CA PHE A 221 -10.82 -7.57 -17.83
C PHE A 221 -11.76 -8.34 -18.76
N SER A 222 -12.82 -8.97 -18.23
CA SER A 222 -13.80 -9.74 -19.02
C SER A 222 -14.48 -8.95 -20.15
N LYS A 223 -14.47 -7.61 -20.07
CA LYS A 223 -15.14 -6.68 -20.98
C LYS A 223 -14.22 -5.64 -21.63
N ILE A 224 -12.89 -5.75 -21.46
CA ILE A 224 -11.90 -4.93 -22.19
C ILE A 224 -11.56 -5.60 -23.51
#